data_AF-A0A2S8F4X1-F1
#
_entry.id   AF-A0A2S8F4X1-F1
#
_cell.length_a   1.000
_cell.length_b   1.000
_cell.length_c   1.000
_cell.angle_alpha   90.00
_cell.angle_beta   90.00
_cell.angle_gamma   90.00
#
_symmetry.space_group_name_H-M   'P 1'
#
loop_
_entity.id
_entity.type
_entity.pdbx_description
1 polymer ?
#
loop_
_entity_poly.entity_id
_entity_poly.type
_entity_poly.pdbx_seq_one_letter_code
_entity_poly.pdbx_strand_id
1 'polypeptide(L)'
;MVGLRAINGLNEKTLWERRELLRSQPNVCFVEPEQFCALAVSCRKISRADESAAGLKGLHSELDDRFYYVEEERLDRYRDGLSVPNISLELV
;
A
#
# COMPACT_ATOMS: atom_id res chain seq x y z
N MET A 1 26.45 -2.87 -17.10
CA MET A 1 25.21 -3.63 -17.33
C MET A 1 25.26 -4.88 -16.47
N VAL A 2 24.66 -4.86 -15.29
CA VAL A 2 24.57 -6.05 -14.43
C VAL A 2 23.11 -6.44 -14.39
N GLY A 3 22.77 -7.45 -15.20
CA GLY A 3 21.45 -8.06 -15.21
C GLY A 3 21.20 -8.77 -13.90
N LEU A 4 20.21 -8.30 -13.14
CA LEU A 4 19.71 -8.99 -11.97
C LEU A 4 19.02 -10.28 -12.42
N ARG A 5 19.70 -11.40 -12.21
CA ARG A 5 19.15 -12.75 -12.31
C ARG A 5 17.86 -12.81 -11.50
N ALA A 6 16.78 -13.22 -12.13
CA ALA A 6 15.55 -13.60 -11.47
C ALA A 6 15.85 -14.64 -10.37
N ILE A 7 15.82 -14.17 -9.13
CA ILE A 7 15.83 -15.01 -7.93
C ILE A 7 14.50 -15.74 -7.87
N ASN A 8 14.49 -16.97 -8.38
CA ASN A 8 13.38 -17.93 -8.38
C ASN A 8 12.87 -18.35 -6.98
N GLY A 9 13.25 -17.67 -5.89
CA GLY A 9 12.77 -17.94 -4.52
C GLY A 9 11.66 -17.00 -4.02
N LEU A 10 11.31 -15.96 -4.79
CA LEU A 10 10.21 -15.04 -4.41
C LEU A 10 8.84 -15.53 -4.88
N ASN A 11 8.77 -16.49 -5.80
CA ASN A 11 7.52 -16.94 -6.40
C ASN A 11 6.71 -17.91 -5.51
N GLU A 12 7.33 -18.48 -4.48
CA GLU A 12 6.69 -19.45 -3.56
C GLU A 12 6.12 -18.81 -2.29
N LYS A 13 6.42 -17.53 -2.03
CA LYS A 13 5.86 -16.81 -0.88
C LYS A 13 4.41 -16.44 -1.17
N THR A 14 3.52 -16.82 -0.25
CA THR A 14 2.11 -16.44 -0.28
C THR A 14 1.96 -14.92 -0.23
N LEU A 15 0.82 -14.39 -0.72
CA LEU A 15 0.52 -12.95 -0.67
C LEU A 15 0.68 -12.38 0.74
N TRP A 16 0.25 -13.16 1.74
CA TRP A 16 0.39 -12.82 3.15
C TRP A 16 1.85 -12.64 3.59
N GLU A 17 2.76 -13.57 3.24
CA GLU A 17 4.19 -13.46 3.58
C GLU A 17 4.85 -12.23 2.94
N ARG A 18 4.46 -11.88 1.71
CA ARG A 18 4.96 -10.68 1.03
C ARG A 18 4.48 -9.41 1.74
N ARG A 19 3.22 -9.39 2.18
CA ARG A 19 2.64 -8.28 2.96
C ARG A 19 3.32 -8.16 4.33
N GLU A 20 3.57 -9.25 5.04
CA GLU A 20 4.28 -9.27 6.33
C GLU A 20 5.71 -8.71 6.23
N LEU A 21 6.45 -9.09 5.17
CA LEU A 21 7.79 -8.56 4.94
C LEU A 21 7.79 -7.05 4.71
N LEU A 22 6.78 -6.53 4.00
CA LEU A 22 6.60 -5.09 3.81
C LEU A 22 6.22 -4.40 5.12
N ARG A 23 5.31 -4.99 5.92
CA ARG A 23 4.92 -4.45 7.25
C ARG A 23 6.09 -4.37 8.22
N SER A 24 7.08 -5.23 8.07
CA SER A 24 8.27 -5.23 8.91
C SER A 24 9.24 -4.08 8.59
N GLN A 25 9.05 -3.35 7.49
CA GLN A 25 9.90 -2.23 7.13
C GLN A 25 9.47 -0.95 7.87
N PRO A 26 10.42 -0.19 8.45
CA PRO A 26 10.11 0.97 9.30
C PRO A 26 9.51 2.16 8.55
N ASN A 27 9.72 2.22 7.24
CA ASN A 27 9.24 3.27 6.35
C ASN A 27 7.93 2.89 5.64
N VAL A 28 7.33 1.75 5.99
CA VAL A 28 6.10 1.25 5.37
C VAL A 28 4.91 1.40 6.32
N CYS A 29 3.80 1.90 5.79
CA CYS A 29 2.55 2.07 6.50
C CYS A 29 1.42 1.43 5.70
N PHE A 30 0.67 0.51 6.32
CA PHE A 30 -0.56 -0.01 5.75
C PHE A 30 -1.70 0.90 6.18
N VAL A 31 -2.42 1.44 5.20
CA VAL A 31 -3.46 2.44 5.42
C VAL A 31 -4.81 1.93 4.93
N GLU A 32 -5.86 2.51 5.49
CA GLU A 32 -7.23 2.28 5.05
C GLU A 32 -7.49 2.91 3.67
N PRO A 33 -8.47 2.40 2.88
CA PRO A 33 -8.84 2.98 1.59
C PRO A 33 -9.11 4.49 1.64
N GLU A 34 -9.79 4.98 2.68
CA GLU A 34 -10.09 6.42 2.85
C GLU A 34 -8.82 7.25 3.00
N GLN A 35 -7.89 6.78 3.84
CA GLN A 35 -6.60 7.43 4.07
C GLN A 35 -5.73 7.37 2.81
N PHE A 36 -5.74 6.24 2.10
CA PHE A 36 -5.04 6.08 0.83
C PHE A 36 -5.55 7.06 -0.22
N CYS A 37 -6.87 7.17 -0.38
CA CYS A 37 -7.49 8.14 -1.28
C CYS A 37 -7.16 9.58 -0.88
N ALA A 38 -7.26 9.91 0.41
CA ALA A 38 -6.91 11.23 0.93
C ALA A 38 -5.44 11.60 0.66
N LEU A 39 -4.52 10.65 0.80
CA LEU A 39 -3.11 10.83 0.44
C LEU A 39 -2.96 11.03 -1.07
N ALA A 40 -3.59 10.18 -1.89
CA ALA A 40 -3.52 10.25 -3.36
C ALA A 40 -3.98 11.59 -3.94
N VAL A 41 -4.99 12.21 -3.34
CA VAL A 41 -5.52 13.52 -3.76
C VAL A 41 -4.93 14.69 -2.96
N SER A 42 -4.01 14.43 -2.02
CA SER A 42 -3.36 15.49 -1.27
C SER A 42 -2.40 16.29 -2.16
N CYS A 43 -2.18 17.56 -1.83
CA CYS A 43 -1.19 18.41 -2.50
C CYS A 43 0.27 18.04 -2.14
N ARG A 44 0.51 16.88 -1.51
CA ARG A 44 1.86 16.41 -1.16
C ARG A 44 2.57 15.89 -2.41
N LYS A 45 3.90 15.92 -2.39
CA LYS A 45 4.72 15.26 -3.43
C LYS A 45 4.69 13.76 -3.20
N ILE A 46 3.74 13.10 -3.86
CA ILE A 46 3.53 11.67 -3.76
C ILE A 46 3.71 11.04 -5.14
N SER A 47 4.49 9.97 -5.18
CA SER A 47 4.72 9.14 -6.37
C SER A 47 4.02 7.80 -6.22
N ARG A 48 3.64 7.18 -7.34
CA ARG A 48 3.01 5.86 -7.36
C ARG A 48 4.05 4.77 -7.13
N ALA A 49 3.78 3.86 -6.19
CA ALA A 49 4.70 2.81 -5.75
C ALA A 49 3.94 1.50 -5.51
N ASP A 50 3.21 1.00 -6.50
CA ASP A 50 2.38 -0.20 -6.36
C ASP A 50 3.22 -1.48 -6.26
N GLU A 51 2.86 -2.36 -5.32
CA GLU A 51 3.49 -3.67 -5.14
C GLU A 51 2.54 -4.77 -5.64
N SER A 52 2.41 -4.91 -6.97
CA SER A 52 1.49 -5.88 -7.59
C SER A 52 1.78 -7.34 -7.19
N ALA A 53 3.04 -7.67 -6.89
CA ALA A 53 3.41 -9.00 -6.40
C ALA A 53 2.80 -9.32 -5.02
N ALA A 54 2.43 -8.32 -4.23
CA ALA A 54 1.76 -8.48 -2.93
C ALA A 54 0.26 -8.11 -2.97
N GLY A 55 -0.27 -7.78 -4.15
CA GLY A 55 -1.66 -7.32 -4.32
C GLY A 55 -1.93 -5.99 -3.60
N LEU A 56 -0.97 -5.05 -3.66
CA LEU A 56 -1.03 -3.77 -2.96
C LEU A 56 -1.00 -2.60 -3.94
N LYS A 57 -1.84 -1.60 -3.71
CA LYS A 57 -1.64 -0.25 -4.27
C LYS A 57 -0.79 0.56 -3.32
N GLY A 58 0.12 1.35 -3.85
CA GLY A 58 1.13 2.03 -3.05
C GLY A 58 1.39 3.46 -3.48
N LEU A 59 1.69 4.29 -2.49
CA LEU A 59 2.06 5.70 -2.62
C LEU A 59 3.34 5.94 -1.84
N HIS A 60 4.30 6.62 -2.44
CA HIS A 60 5.55 7.03 -1.79
C HIS A 60 5.56 8.54 -1.59
N SER A 61 5.66 8.99 -0.34
CA SER A 61 5.89 10.40 0.01
C SER A 61 7.39 10.68 -0.06
N GLU A 62 7.82 11.50 -1.02
CA GLU A 62 9.21 11.89 -1.17
C GLU A 62 9.70 12.82 -0.04
N LEU A 63 8.77 13.48 0.66
CA LEU A 63 9.07 14.40 1.76
C LEU A 63 9.49 13.66 3.03
N ASP A 64 8.81 12.57 3.34
CA ASP A 64 8.97 11.81 4.58
C ASP A 64 9.70 10.47 4.35
N ASP A 65 10.02 10.17 3.09
CA ASP A 65 10.52 8.88 2.61
C ASP A 65 9.69 7.68 3.10
N ARG A 66 8.36 7.81 3.05
CA ARG A 66 7.41 6.81 3.54
C ARG A 66 6.58 6.20 2.42
N PHE A 67 6.37 4.90 2.52
CA PHE A 67 5.51 4.12 1.63
C PHE A 67 4.19 3.83 2.32
N TYR A 68 3.10 4.17 1.66
CA TYR A 68 1.74 3.94 2.11
C TYR A 68 1.10 2.91 1.19
N TYR A 69 0.75 1.74 1.74
CA TYR A 69 0.09 0.68 0.97
C TYR A 69 -1.34 0.47 1.42
N VAL A 70 -2.21 0.16 0.46
CA VAL A 70 -3.55 -0.36 0.69
C VAL A 70 -3.69 -1.68 -0.04
N GLU A 71 -4.38 -2.63 0.59
CA GLU A 71 -4.69 -3.93 -0.02
C GLU A 71 -5.73 -3.73 -1.14
N GLU A 72 -5.44 -4.27 -2.34
CA GLU A 72 -6.32 -4.08 -3.51
C GLU A 72 -7.75 -4.55 -3.24
N GLU A 73 -7.92 -5.68 -2.54
CA GLU A 73 -9.22 -6.21 -2.12
C GLU A 73 -10.02 -5.25 -1.23
N ARG A 74 -9.35 -4.44 -0.40
CA ARG A 74 -10.00 -3.46 0.49
C ARG A 74 -10.38 -2.22 -0.28
N LEU A 75 -9.52 -1.79 -1.21
CA LEU A 75 -9.80 -0.67 -2.09
C LEU A 75 -10.95 -0.98 -3.05
N ASP A 76 -11.05 -2.21 -3.57
CA ASP A 76 -12.16 -2.65 -4.41
C ASP A 76 -13.48 -2.63 -3.62
N ARG A 77 -13.51 -3.22 -2.42
CA ARG A 77 -14.69 -3.17 -1.52
C ARG A 77 -15.11 -1.74 -1.18
N TYR A 78 -14.16 -0.83 -1.01
CA TYR A 78 -14.42 0.59 -0.78
C TYR A 78 -15.06 1.24 -2.01
N ARG A 79 -14.56 0.96 -3.21
CA ARG A 79 -15.14 1.43 -4.48
C ARG A 79 -16.57 0.92 -4.67
N ASP A 80 -16.84 -0.33 -4.31
CA ASP A 80 -18.18 -0.93 -4.40
C ASP A 80 -19.16 -0.45 -3.31
N GLY A 81 -18.73 0.46 -2.42
CA GLY A 81 -19.57 0.97 -1.33
C GLY A 81 -19.87 -0.06 -0.24
N LEU A 82 -19.17 -1.19 -0.24
CA LEU A 82 -19.28 -2.26 0.75
C LEU A 82 -18.39 -2.02 1.98
N SER A 83 -17.64 -0.91 1.99
CA SER A 83 -16.86 -0.50 3.14
C SER A 83 -17.80 -0.06 4.25
N VAL A 84 -17.85 -0.84 5.33
CA VAL A 84 -18.49 -0.42 6.58
C VAL A 84 -17.68 0.78 7.09
N PRO A 85 -18.26 1.99 7.20
CA PRO A 85 -17.52 3.13 7.71
C PRO A 85 -17.09 2.81 9.14
N ASN A 86 -15.78 2.84 9.40
CA ASN A 86 -15.29 2.84 10.76
C ASN A 86 -15.60 4.24 11.31
N ILE A 87 -16.57 4.34 12.21
CA ILE A 87 -17.11 5.58 12.80
C ILE A 87 -16.09 6.19 13.77
N SER A 88 -14.83 6.37 13.34
CA SER A 88 -13.74 6.86 14.19
C SER A 88 -12.95 8.01 13.57
N LEU A 89 -13.40 8.55 12.44
CA LEU A 89 -12.97 9.88 12.00
C LEU A 89 -13.90 10.92 12.61
N GLU A 90 -13.82 11.10 13.93
CA GLU A 90 -14.25 12.37 14.52
C GLU A 90 -13.26 13.44 14.06
N LEU A 91 -13.82 14.41 13.34
CA LEU A 91 -13.18 15.68 13.01
C LEU A 91 -12.81 16.40 14.34
N VAL A 92 -11.53 16.62 14.61
CA VAL A 92 -11.06 17.61 15.60
C VAL A 92 -9.98 18.46 14.95
#